data_AF-A0A924YXV5-F1
#
_entry.id   AF-A0A924YXV5-F1
#
_cell.length_a   1.000
_cell.length_b   1.000
_cell.length_c   1.000
_cell.angle_alpha   90.00
_cell.angle_beta   90.00
_cell.angle_gamma   90.00
#
_symmetry.space_group_name_H-M   'P 1'
#
loop_
_entity.id
_entity.type
_entity.pdbx_description
1 polymer ?
#
loop_
_entity_poly.entity_id
_entity_poly.type
_entity_poly.pdbx_seq_one_letter_code
_entity_poly.pdbx_strand_id
1 'polypeptide(L)'
;MSEAAEYDPYAMPTDAIQEPPVSLWAALRKIGPGIILAGSIVGSGELLLTTSLGANHGFAFLWLILFSCVIKVFVQTELGRYAISSGKPTLGAINELPGPKFGAHWILWCWLFMMLTTIFQLGAMTGTVGQSLNLAFPKVSAEIAHRLGYVPKINGEAEGSTAGTDAMPEEDRSTYLGALIHERPESPWAVLTCFAAVGLLWSGSYRRIELITTVLVVGLTLITFTATCALPATNYPIPGSEVAKGLTFALPAAGIAAAFG
;
A
#
# COMPACT_ATOMS: atom_id res chain seq x y z
N MET A 1 -50.00 20.92 9.32
CA MET A 1 -49.41 19.57 9.32
C MET A 1 -48.05 19.72 8.67
N SER A 2 -47.01 19.75 9.51
CA SER A 2 -45.65 20.16 9.16
C SER A 2 -44.97 19.03 8.39
N GLU A 3 -44.71 19.26 7.11
CA GLU A 3 -43.90 18.38 6.28
C GLU A 3 -42.45 18.56 6.72
N ALA A 4 -41.98 17.68 7.61
CA ALA A 4 -40.58 17.57 7.94
C ALA A 4 -39.87 17.08 6.67
N ALA A 5 -39.14 17.99 6.01
CA ALA A 5 -38.22 17.64 4.95
C ALA A 5 -37.30 16.53 5.48
N GLU A 6 -37.51 15.32 4.98
CA GLU A 6 -36.64 14.17 5.20
C GLU A 6 -35.27 14.55 4.64
N TYR A 7 -34.36 14.89 5.54
CA TYR A 7 -32.96 15.18 5.19
C TYR A 7 -32.35 13.87 4.69
N ASP A 8 -32.35 13.70 3.36
CA ASP A 8 -31.61 12.64 2.69
C ASP A 8 -30.14 13.08 2.57
N PRO A 9 -29.20 12.46 3.30
CA PRO A 9 -27.77 12.79 3.25
C PRO A 9 -27.14 12.55 1.88
N TYR A 10 -27.84 11.87 0.95
CA TYR A 10 -27.39 11.55 -0.40
C TYR A 10 -28.11 12.34 -1.50
N ALA A 11 -29.11 13.16 -1.15
CA ALA A 11 -29.72 14.07 -2.11
C ALA A 11 -28.72 15.18 -2.45
N MET A 12 -28.10 15.08 -3.63
CA MET A 12 -27.16 16.09 -4.13
C MET A 12 -27.91 17.44 -4.22
N PRO A 13 -27.51 18.45 -3.43
CA PRO A 13 -28.15 19.75 -3.52
C PRO A 13 -27.83 20.36 -4.89
N THR A 14 -28.79 21.08 -5.47
CA THR A 14 -28.76 21.53 -6.88
C THR A 14 -27.62 22.52 -7.17
N ASP A 15 -26.99 23.05 -6.12
CA ASP A 15 -25.82 23.92 -6.11
C ASP A 15 -24.48 23.16 -6.12
N ALA A 16 -24.48 21.84 -5.98
CA ALA A 16 -23.27 21.00 -6.03
C ALA A 16 -22.81 20.63 -7.45
N ILE A 17 -23.60 20.99 -8.49
CA ILE A 17 -23.27 20.74 -9.89
C ILE A 17 -22.21 21.76 -10.33
N GLN A 18 -20.93 21.39 -10.24
CA GLN A 18 -19.83 22.17 -10.81
C GLN A 18 -19.74 21.93 -12.32
N GLU A 19 -19.63 23.01 -13.08
CA GLU A 19 -19.30 22.92 -14.51
C GLU A 19 -17.90 22.33 -14.71
N PRO A 20 -17.69 21.49 -15.74
CA PRO A 20 -16.41 20.85 -15.98
C PRO A 20 -15.34 21.93 -16.25
N PRO A 21 -14.11 21.76 -15.73
CA PRO A 21 -13.05 22.74 -15.93
C PRO A 21 -12.72 22.83 -17.43
N VAL A 22 -12.95 24.01 -18.01
CA VAL A 22 -12.73 24.28 -19.45
C VAL A 22 -11.27 24.51 -19.83
N SER A 23 -10.34 24.52 -18.86
CA SER A 23 -8.90 24.72 -19.10
C SER A 23 -8.04 23.62 -18.48
N LEU A 24 -6.96 23.23 -19.17
CA LEU A 24 -5.99 22.24 -18.70
C LEU A 24 -5.38 22.62 -17.35
N TRP A 25 -5.19 23.92 -17.09
CA TRP A 25 -4.66 24.41 -15.81
C TRP A 25 -5.67 24.29 -14.66
N ALA A 26 -6.95 24.58 -14.91
CA ALA A 26 -8.01 24.37 -13.92
C ALA A 26 -8.20 22.88 -13.61
N ALA A 27 -8.07 22.01 -14.61
CA ALA A 27 -8.06 20.57 -14.43
C ALA A 27 -6.86 20.11 -13.59
N LEU A 28 -5.65 20.60 -13.89
CA LEU A 28 -4.43 20.26 -13.14
C LEU A 28 -4.53 20.62 -11.65
N ARG A 29 -5.17 21.75 -11.33
CA ARG A 29 -5.37 22.20 -9.93
C ARG A 29 -6.38 21.35 -9.14
N LYS A 30 -7.15 20.51 -9.83
CA LYS A 30 -8.13 19.57 -9.23
C LYS A 30 -7.60 18.14 -9.14
N ILE A 31 -6.35 17.88 -9.54
CA ILE A 31 -5.71 16.54 -9.49
C ILE A 31 -5.35 16.12 -8.05
N GLY A 32 -5.26 17.05 -7.11
CA GLY A 32 -4.96 16.82 -5.69
C GLY A 32 -5.54 15.52 -5.09
N PRO A 33 -6.87 15.35 -5.05
CA PRO A 33 -7.51 14.12 -4.56
C PRO A 33 -7.11 12.86 -5.37
N GLY A 34 -6.89 13.00 -6.68
CA GLY A 34 -6.49 11.91 -7.56
C GLY A 34 -5.07 11.40 -7.32
N ILE A 35 -4.12 12.29 -6.99
CA ILE A 35 -2.74 11.90 -6.64
C ILE A 35 -2.71 11.12 -5.31
N ILE A 36 -3.49 11.55 -4.32
CA ILE A 36 -3.60 10.81 -3.04
C ILE A 36 -4.15 9.41 -3.30
N LEU A 37 -5.23 9.30 -4.09
CA LEU A 37 -5.83 8.02 -4.42
C LEU A 37 -4.85 7.14 -5.20
N ALA A 38 -4.16 7.68 -6.20
CA ALA A 38 -3.15 6.95 -6.96
C ALA A 38 -2.00 6.46 -6.06
N GLY A 39 -1.50 7.33 -5.17
CA GLY A 39 -0.46 6.98 -4.20
C GLY A 39 -0.88 5.92 -3.18
N SER A 40 -2.18 5.87 -2.82
CA SER A 40 -2.71 4.83 -1.92
C SER A 40 -2.88 3.47 -2.58
N ILE A 41 -3.07 3.44 -3.90
CA ILE A 41 -3.27 2.19 -4.67
C ILE A 41 -1.93 1.52 -4.98
N VAL A 42 -0.86 2.30 -5.19
CA VAL A 42 0.47 1.75 -5.47
C VAL A 42 1.06 1.15 -4.19
N GLY A 43 0.97 -0.18 -4.09
CA GLY A 43 1.46 -0.92 -2.93
C GLY A 43 2.97 -1.12 -2.95
N SER A 44 3.61 -1.18 -1.77
CA SER A 44 5.03 -1.58 -1.66
C SER A 44 5.30 -2.96 -2.28
N GLY A 45 4.33 -3.87 -2.18
CA GLY A 45 4.40 -5.20 -2.80
C GLY A 45 4.43 -5.16 -4.32
N GLU A 46 3.68 -4.27 -4.97
CA GLU A 46 3.73 -4.12 -6.44
C GLU A 46 5.12 -3.63 -6.88
N LEU A 47 5.73 -2.71 -6.12
CA LEU A 47 7.08 -2.21 -6.41
C LEU A 47 8.15 -3.31 -6.25
N LEU A 48 8.08 -4.12 -5.19
CA LEU A 48 9.01 -5.22 -4.96
C LEU A 48 8.84 -6.36 -5.98
N LEU A 49 7.61 -6.77 -6.25
CA LEU A 49 7.35 -7.87 -7.20
C LEU A 49 7.68 -7.45 -8.63
N THR A 50 7.36 -6.22 -9.03
CA THR A 50 7.68 -5.72 -10.37
C THR A 50 9.20 -5.63 -10.58
N THR A 51 9.94 -5.16 -9.58
CA THR A 51 11.41 -5.08 -9.65
C THR A 51 12.06 -6.46 -9.60
N SER A 52 11.56 -7.37 -8.77
CA SER A 52 12.06 -8.75 -8.69
C SER A 52 11.78 -9.55 -9.97
N LEU A 53 10.56 -9.45 -10.52
CA LEU A 53 10.22 -10.06 -11.82
C LEU A 53 11.06 -9.46 -12.95
N GLY A 54 11.28 -8.15 -12.94
CA GLY A 54 12.17 -7.48 -13.89
C GLY A 54 13.63 -7.92 -13.78
N ALA A 55 14.12 -8.17 -12.56
CA ALA A 55 15.49 -8.65 -12.34
C ALA A 55 15.69 -10.11 -12.78
N ASN A 56 14.71 -10.99 -12.51
CA ASN A 56 14.81 -12.42 -12.81
C ASN A 56 14.44 -12.78 -14.26
N HIS A 57 13.48 -12.07 -14.85
CA HIS A 57 12.93 -12.37 -16.19
C HIS A 57 13.11 -11.23 -17.20
N GLY A 58 13.85 -10.18 -16.85
CA GLY A 58 14.08 -9.04 -17.73
C GLY A 58 12.77 -8.31 -18.09
N PHE A 59 12.72 -7.77 -19.30
CA PHE A 59 11.58 -6.96 -19.78
C PHE A 59 10.44 -7.80 -20.38
N ALA A 60 10.46 -9.13 -20.29
CA ALA A 60 9.45 -9.99 -20.92
C ALA A 60 8.00 -9.70 -20.47
N PHE A 61 7.83 -9.21 -19.24
CA PHE A 61 6.52 -8.87 -18.65
C PHE A 61 6.08 -7.42 -18.89
N LEU A 62 6.90 -6.60 -19.55
CA LEU A 62 6.65 -5.16 -19.70
C LEU A 62 5.32 -4.89 -20.43
N TRP A 63 5.04 -5.61 -21.52
CA TRP A 63 3.80 -5.45 -22.26
C TRP A 63 2.55 -5.81 -21.43
N LEU A 64 2.63 -6.83 -20.58
CA LEU A 64 1.53 -7.22 -19.69
C LEU A 64 1.25 -6.15 -18.64
N ILE A 65 2.29 -5.54 -18.07
CA ILE A 65 2.15 -4.43 -17.11
C ILE A 65 1.43 -3.28 -17.80
N LEU A 66 1.90 -2.84 -18.97
CA LEU A 66 1.28 -1.74 -19.73
C LEU A 66 -0.17 -2.06 -20.12
N PHE A 67 -0.43 -3.27 -20.62
CA PHE A 67 -1.77 -3.72 -20.96
C PHE A 67 -2.70 -3.74 -19.75
N SER A 68 -2.21 -4.20 -18.59
CA SER A 68 -2.97 -4.17 -17.33
C SER A 68 -3.28 -2.74 -16.89
N CYS A 69 -2.35 -1.79 -17.04
CA CYS A 69 -2.58 -0.38 -16.73
C CYS A 69 -3.69 0.19 -17.60
N VAL A 70 -3.70 -0.11 -18.90
CA VAL A 70 -4.76 0.34 -19.81
C VAL A 70 -6.11 -0.23 -19.39
N ILE A 71 -6.22 -1.54 -19.20
CA ILE A 71 -7.48 -2.18 -18.78
C ILE A 71 -7.95 -1.61 -17.44
N LYS A 72 -7.05 -1.47 -16.45
CA LYS A 72 -7.38 -0.93 -15.13
C LYS A 72 -8.00 0.46 -15.23
N VAL A 73 -7.44 1.35 -16.05
CA VAL A 73 -7.98 2.71 -16.24
C VAL A 73 -9.37 2.67 -16.88
N PHE A 74 -9.59 1.85 -17.91
CA PHE A 74 -10.91 1.71 -18.53
C PHE A 74 -11.95 1.17 -17.54
N VAL A 75 -11.63 0.11 -16.81
CA VAL A 75 -12.53 -0.48 -15.81
C VAL A 75 -12.86 0.53 -14.72
N GLN A 76 -11.87 1.25 -14.18
CA GLN A 76 -12.10 2.28 -13.16
C GLN A 76 -12.97 3.43 -13.68
N THR A 77 -12.79 3.82 -14.95
CA THR A 77 -13.59 4.89 -15.58
C THR A 77 -15.04 4.48 -15.76
N GLU A 78 -15.31 3.26 -16.23
CA GLU A 78 -16.69 2.78 -16.41
C GLU A 78 -17.41 2.54 -15.08
N LEU A 79 -16.73 1.96 -14.08
CA LEU A 79 -17.31 1.81 -12.74
C LEU A 79 -17.60 3.16 -12.08
N GLY A 80 -16.71 4.14 -12.26
CA GLY A 80 -16.89 5.50 -11.77
C GLY A 80 -18.05 6.22 -12.46
N ARG A 81 -18.11 6.13 -13.80
CA ARG A 81 -19.23 6.68 -14.59
C ARG A 81 -20.56 6.08 -14.16
N TYR A 82 -20.62 4.75 -13.99
CA TYR A 82 -21.82 4.07 -13.52
C TYR A 82 -22.25 4.55 -12.13
N ALA A 83 -21.33 4.65 -11.17
CA ALA A 83 -21.63 5.09 -9.81
C ALA A 83 -22.18 6.52 -9.78
N ILE A 84 -21.61 7.42 -10.60
CA ILE A 84 -22.08 8.80 -10.72
C ILE A 84 -23.44 8.89 -11.41
N SER A 85 -23.66 8.12 -12.48
CA SER A 85 -24.91 8.20 -13.26
C SER A 85 -26.10 7.51 -12.59
N SER A 86 -25.87 6.44 -11.84
CA SER A 86 -26.92 5.65 -11.19
C SER A 86 -27.20 6.09 -9.75
N GLY A 87 -26.31 6.88 -9.15
CA GLY A 87 -26.36 7.26 -7.72
C GLY A 87 -26.16 6.07 -6.76
N LYS A 88 -25.87 4.86 -7.28
CA LYS A 88 -25.66 3.65 -6.49
C LYS A 88 -24.17 3.38 -6.33
N PRO A 89 -23.71 2.92 -5.15
CA PRO A 89 -22.34 2.47 -5.00
C PRO A 89 -22.08 1.28 -5.94
N THR A 90 -20.85 1.16 -6.43
CA THR A 90 -20.42 0.09 -7.36
C THR A 90 -20.76 -1.32 -6.84
N LEU A 91 -20.70 -1.52 -5.52
CA LEU A 91 -21.06 -2.78 -4.86
C LEU A 91 -22.56 -3.08 -4.97
N GLY A 92 -23.42 -2.05 -4.89
CA GLY A 92 -24.85 -2.17 -5.12
C GLY A 92 -25.16 -2.57 -6.56
N ALA A 93 -24.46 -1.97 -7.53
CA ALA A 93 -24.56 -2.32 -8.95
C ALA A 93 -24.25 -3.80 -9.21
N ILE A 94 -23.19 -4.31 -8.58
CA ILE A 94 -22.76 -5.70 -8.72
C ILE A 94 -23.78 -6.68 -8.11
N ASN A 95 -24.51 -6.28 -7.06
CA ASN A 95 -25.54 -7.14 -6.45
C ASN A 95 -26.79 -7.34 -7.34
N GLU A 96 -27.03 -6.38 -8.23
CA GLU A 96 -28.16 -6.38 -9.17
C GLU A 96 -27.87 -7.25 -10.41
N LEU A 97 -26.61 -7.60 -10.66
CA LEU A 97 -26.23 -8.45 -11.80
C LEU A 97 -26.88 -9.85 -11.72
N PRO A 98 -27.23 -10.43 -12.89
CA PRO A 98 -27.71 -11.80 -12.95
C PRO A 98 -26.54 -12.77 -12.68
N GLY A 99 -26.67 -13.59 -11.64
CA GLY A 99 -25.66 -14.56 -11.25
C GLY A 99 -26.04 -15.34 -9.99
N PRO A 100 -25.20 -16.29 -9.54
CA PRO A 100 -25.43 -17.03 -8.31
C PRO A 100 -25.50 -16.08 -7.10
N LYS A 101 -26.63 -16.09 -6.40
CA LYS A 101 -26.87 -15.28 -5.19
C LYS A 101 -26.97 -16.20 -3.98
N PHE A 102 -25.95 -16.18 -3.12
CA PHE A 102 -25.99 -16.82 -1.81
C PHE A 102 -26.28 -15.71 -0.77
N GLY A 103 -27.52 -15.19 -0.79
CA GLY A 103 -27.92 -13.98 -0.05
C GLY A 103 -27.45 -12.67 -0.70
N ALA A 104 -26.18 -12.62 -1.11
CA ALA A 104 -25.59 -11.57 -1.97
C ALA A 104 -24.95 -12.20 -3.21
N HIS A 105 -24.72 -11.40 -4.26
CA HIS A 105 -24.04 -11.86 -5.49
C HIS A 105 -22.63 -12.39 -5.16
N TRP A 106 -22.21 -13.51 -5.77
CA TRP A 106 -20.92 -14.16 -5.46
C TRP A 106 -19.69 -13.24 -5.56
N ILE A 107 -19.72 -12.25 -6.45
CA ILE A 107 -18.66 -11.23 -6.58
C ILE A 107 -18.53 -10.38 -5.31
N LEU A 108 -19.62 -10.14 -4.57
CA LEU A 108 -19.57 -9.43 -3.29
C LEU A 108 -18.84 -10.26 -2.22
N TRP A 109 -19.00 -11.59 -2.25
CA TRP A 109 -18.24 -12.48 -1.38
C TRP A 109 -16.75 -12.48 -1.75
N CYS A 110 -16.42 -12.52 -3.05
CA CYS A 110 -15.04 -12.36 -3.50
C CYS A 110 -14.46 -10.99 -3.12
N TRP A 111 -15.25 -9.93 -3.23
CA TRP A 111 -14.84 -8.59 -2.82
C TRP A 111 -14.66 -8.48 -1.31
N LEU A 112 -15.55 -9.09 -0.51
CA LEU A 112 -15.42 -9.16 0.94
C LEU A 112 -14.12 -9.90 1.34
N PHE A 113 -13.83 -11.01 0.68
CA PHE A 113 -12.57 -11.73 0.89
C PHE A 113 -11.36 -10.86 0.52
N MET A 114 -11.41 -10.14 -0.62
CA MET A 114 -10.38 -9.17 -0.99
C MET A 114 -10.23 -8.04 0.03
N MET A 115 -11.32 -7.55 0.60
CA MET A 115 -11.28 -6.52 1.65
C MET A 115 -10.61 -7.07 2.91
N LEU A 116 -10.88 -8.34 3.27
CA LEU A 116 -10.22 -9.00 4.39
C LEU A 116 -8.71 -9.18 4.15
N THR A 117 -8.30 -9.60 2.95
CA THR A 117 -6.87 -9.72 2.60
C THR A 117 -6.15 -8.38 2.55
N THR A 118 -6.86 -7.29 2.26
CA THR A 118 -6.28 -5.92 2.29
C THR A 118 -5.81 -5.51 3.68
N ILE A 119 -6.44 -6.02 4.75
CA ILE A 119 -5.98 -5.77 6.13
C ILE A 119 -4.58 -6.38 6.36
N PHE A 120 -4.35 -7.59 5.84
CA PHE A 120 -3.03 -8.22 5.87
C PHE A 120 -2.01 -7.43 5.04
N GLN A 121 -2.43 -6.86 3.91
CA GLN A 121 -1.56 -6.02 3.07
C GLN A 121 -1.11 -4.75 3.81
N LEU A 122 -2.01 -4.07 4.53
CA LEU A 122 -1.66 -2.92 5.38
C LEU A 122 -0.69 -3.31 6.51
N GLY A 123 -0.86 -4.50 7.09
CA GLY A 123 0.08 -5.06 8.06
C GLY A 123 1.47 -5.29 7.46
N ALA A 124 1.54 -5.89 6.27
CA ALA A 124 2.79 -6.11 5.54
C ALA A 124 3.50 -4.79 5.18
N MET A 125 2.76 -3.74 4.81
CA MET A 125 3.30 -2.40 4.58
C MET A 125 3.96 -1.84 5.84
N THR A 126 3.27 -1.92 6.99
CA THR A 126 3.81 -1.41 8.26
C THR A 126 5.06 -2.18 8.70
N GLY A 127 5.06 -3.51 8.55
CA GLY A 127 6.24 -4.35 8.82
C GLY A 127 7.43 -4.00 7.92
N THR A 128 7.18 -3.79 6.63
CA THR A 128 8.23 -3.41 5.66
C THR A 128 8.86 -2.06 6.00
N VAL A 129 8.05 -1.07 6.41
CA VAL A 129 8.56 0.24 6.84
C VAL A 129 9.41 0.10 8.10
N GLY A 130 8.94 -0.69 9.08
CA GLY A 130 9.70 -0.98 10.31
C GLY A 130 11.06 -1.62 10.01
N GLN A 131 11.09 -2.60 9.12
CA GLN A 131 12.33 -3.27 8.71
C GLN A 131 13.26 -2.35 7.91
N SER A 132 12.70 -1.50 7.04
CA SER A 132 13.48 -0.51 6.28
C SER A 132 14.14 0.51 7.20
N LEU A 133 13.43 0.97 8.23
CA LEU A 133 13.98 1.88 9.25
C LEU A 133 15.04 1.20 10.11
N ASN A 134 14.85 -0.07 10.46
CA ASN A 134 15.87 -0.85 11.17
C ASN A 134 17.16 -1.01 10.35
N LEU A 135 17.04 -1.24 9.03
CA LEU A 135 18.21 -1.28 8.13
C LEU A 135 18.90 0.08 8.00
N ALA A 136 18.16 1.19 8.05
CA ALA A 136 18.73 2.53 8.01
C ALA A 136 19.44 2.93 9.33
N PHE A 137 18.89 2.52 10.48
CA PHE A 137 19.39 2.89 11.82
C PHE A 137 19.55 1.67 12.76
N PRO A 138 20.40 0.69 12.42
CA PRO A 138 20.51 -0.57 13.17
C PRO A 138 21.03 -0.36 14.60
N LYS A 139 21.83 0.70 14.81
CA LYS A 139 22.41 1.04 16.12
C LYS A 139 21.36 1.52 17.13
N VAL A 140 20.27 2.14 16.67
CA VAL A 140 19.22 2.66 17.55
C VAL A 140 18.40 1.51 18.14
N SER A 141 18.07 0.49 17.34
CA SER A 141 17.39 -0.71 17.81
C SER A 141 18.21 -1.46 18.87
N ALA A 142 19.53 -1.59 18.64
CA ALA A 142 20.44 -2.24 19.58
C ALA A 142 20.57 -1.48 20.91
N GLU A 143 20.64 -0.15 20.86
CA GLU A 143 20.70 0.70 22.06
C GLU A 143 19.40 0.65 22.87
N ILE A 144 18.23 0.59 22.21
CA ILE A 144 16.93 0.43 22.88
C ILE A 144 16.85 -0.92 23.61
N ALA A 145 17.30 -2.00 22.98
CA ALA A 145 17.35 -3.33 23.61
C ALA A 145 18.24 -3.32 24.86
N HIS A 146 19.45 -2.74 24.76
CA HIS A 146 20.39 -2.64 25.87
C HIS A 146 19.84 -1.79 27.03
N ARG A 147 19.17 -0.67 26.75
CA ARG A 147 18.53 0.19 27.77
C ARG A 147 17.34 -0.47 28.48
N LEU A 148 16.72 -1.46 27.85
CA LEU A 148 15.65 -2.25 28.44
C LEU A 148 16.17 -3.48 29.20
N GLY A 149 17.47 -3.55 29.48
CA GLY A 149 18.06 -4.62 30.27
C GLY A 149 18.42 -5.88 29.47
N TYR A 150 18.43 -5.82 28.13
CA TYR A 150 18.93 -6.93 27.33
C TYR A 150 20.45 -7.07 27.48
N VAL A 151 20.88 -8.11 28.19
CA VAL A 151 22.28 -8.53 28.24
C VAL A 151 22.50 -9.60 27.16
N PRO A 152 23.39 -9.38 26.18
CA PRO A 152 23.69 -10.40 25.18
C PRO A 152 24.25 -11.64 25.87
N LYS A 153 23.66 -12.81 25.60
CA LYS A 153 24.14 -14.11 26.11
C LYS A 153 25.48 -14.44 25.45
N ILE A 154 26.57 -13.96 26.03
CA ILE A 154 27.93 -14.37 25.65
C ILE A 154 28.26 -15.58 26.53
N ASN A 155 28.23 -16.76 25.92
CA ASN A 155 28.49 -18.11 26.47
C ASN A 155 27.27 -18.79 27.07
N GLY A 156 26.93 -19.96 26.51
CA GLY A 156 25.70 -20.71 26.78
C GLY A 156 25.61 -21.27 28.18
N GLU A 157 25.05 -20.49 29.10
CA GLU A 157 24.48 -20.99 30.34
C GLU A 157 23.00 -20.60 30.40
N ALA A 158 22.18 -21.64 30.54
CA ALA A 158 20.73 -21.59 30.54
C ALA A 158 20.23 -21.79 31.96
N GLU A 159 19.63 -20.74 32.54
CA GLU A 159 18.66 -20.81 33.63
C GLU A 159 17.71 -19.63 33.38
N GLY A 160 16.40 -19.72 33.42
CA GLY A 160 15.46 -20.78 33.74
C GLY A 160 14.06 -20.12 33.70
N SER A 161 13.02 -20.94 33.79
CA SER A 161 11.61 -20.54 34.00
C SER A 161 10.77 -20.25 32.75
N THR A 162 10.28 -21.34 32.19
CA THR A 162 8.90 -21.42 31.68
C THR A 162 7.91 -21.15 32.83
N ALA A 163 7.14 -20.07 32.80
CA ALA A 163 5.96 -19.94 33.64
C ALA A 163 4.92 -18.97 33.06
N GLY A 164 3.77 -19.51 32.67
CA GLY A 164 2.44 -19.06 33.10
C GLY A 164 2.01 -17.60 32.87
N THR A 165 0.91 -17.46 32.12
CA THR A 165 0.13 -16.25 31.79
C THR A 165 -0.49 -15.48 32.98
N ASP A 166 -0.09 -15.67 34.23
CA ASP A 166 -0.84 -15.09 35.36
C ASP A 166 0.02 -14.13 36.22
N ALA A 167 -0.29 -12.83 36.10
CA ALA A 167 0.18 -11.68 36.89
C ALA A 167 1.71 -11.39 36.89
N MET A 168 2.15 -10.47 36.02
CA MET A 168 3.56 -10.18 35.77
C MET A 168 4.10 -9.03 36.67
N PRO A 169 5.17 -9.24 37.47
CA PRO A 169 5.89 -8.17 38.17
C PRO A 169 6.65 -7.26 37.19
N GLU A 170 6.82 -5.98 37.55
CA GLU A 170 7.26 -4.90 36.64
C GLU A 170 8.72 -5.03 36.16
N GLU A 171 9.57 -5.70 36.95
CA GLU A 171 11.00 -5.89 36.68
C GLU A 171 11.26 -6.89 35.54
N ASP A 172 10.52 -8.01 35.51
CA ASP A 172 10.59 -9.03 34.45
C ASP A 172 10.09 -8.54 33.09
N ARG A 173 9.15 -7.57 33.09
CA ARG A 173 8.59 -7.02 31.84
C ARG A 173 9.60 -6.23 31.02
N SER A 174 10.48 -5.47 31.69
CA SER A 174 11.50 -4.68 31.00
C SER A 174 12.49 -5.58 30.26
N THR A 175 12.99 -6.61 30.94
CA THR A 175 13.91 -7.62 30.40
C THR A 175 13.29 -8.46 29.29
N TYR A 176 12.01 -8.86 29.43
CA TYR A 176 11.27 -9.57 28.38
C TYR A 176 11.08 -8.71 27.12
N LEU A 177 10.74 -7.42 27.28
CA LEU A 177 10.65 -6.49 26.16
C LEU A 177 12.02 -6.27 25.49
N GLY A 178 13.11 -6.22 26.26
CA GLY A 178 14.48 -6.17 25.73
C GLY A 178 14.84 -7.40 24.89
N ALA A 179 14.49 -8.61 25.36
CA ALA A 179 14.69 -9.85 24.61
C ALA A 179 13.85 -9.90 23.31
N LEU A 180 12.59 -9.47 23.37
CA LEU A 180 11.70 -9.36 22.20
C LEU A 180 12.23 -8.38 21.15
N ILE A 181 12.78 -7.23 21.56
CA ILE A 181 13.34 -6.23 20.64
C ILE A 181 14.65 -6.72 20.03
N HIS A 182 15.42 -7.53 20.75
CA HIS A 182 16.59 -8.19 20.16
C HIS A 182 16.20 -9.26 19.13
N GLU A 183 15.19 -10.09 19.42
CA GLU A 183 14.68 -11.09 18.49
C GLU A 183 13.96 -10.45 17.28
N ARG A 184 13.32 -9.30 17.47
CA ARG A 184 12.59 -8.52 16.45
C ARG A 184 12.95 -7.04 16.49
N PRO A 185 14.11 -6.66 15.94
CA PRO A 185 14.59 -5.27 15.97
C PRO A 185 13.73 -4.29 15.17
N GLU A 186 12.85 -4.79 14.31
CA GLU A 186 11.87 -4.02 13.54
C GLU A 186 10.65 -3.57 14.36
N SER A 187 10.36 -4.21 15.49
CA SER A 187 9.16 -3.95 16.31
C SER A 187 9.05 -2.51 16.86
N PRO A 188 10.10 -1.86 17.41
CA PRO A 188 9.99 -0.49 17.90
C PRO A 188 9.73 0.51 16.76
N TRP A 189 10.29 0.26 15.58
CA TRP A 189 10.08 1.10 14.41
C TRP A 189 8.67 0.95 13.85
N ALA A 190 8.13 -0.27 13.79
CA ALA A 190 6.75 -0.50 13.38
C ALA A 190 5.77 0.23 14.31
N VAL A 191 5.97 0.16 15.64
CA VAL A 191 5.14 0.86 16.62
C VAL A 191 5.25 2.38 16.45
N LEU A 192 6.46 2.91 16.30
CA LEU A 192 6.67 4.34 16.04
C LEU A 192 5.95 4.80 14.77
N THR A 193 6.05 4.04 13.69
CA THR A 193 5.39 4.37 12.41
C THR A 193 3.87 4.32 12.53
N CYS A 194 3.32 3.40 13.32
CA CYS A 194 1.89 3.32 13.62
C CYS A 194 1.41 4.58 14.36
N PHE A 195 2.10 4.98 15.44
CA PHE A 195 1.76 6.19 16.17
C PHE A 195 1.92 7.46 15.31
N ALA A 196 2.95 7.51 14.48
CA ALA A 196 3.14 8.62 13.54
C ALA A 196 1.98 8.69 12.51
N ALA A 197 1.55 7.55 11.97
CA ALA A 197 0.40 7.48 11.07
C ALA A 197 -0.89 7.92 11.76
N VAL A 198 -1.14 7.45 12.99
CA VAL A 198 -2.30 7.88 13.80
C VAL A 198 -2.26 9.39 14.07
N GLY A 199 -1.11 9.93 14.46
CA GLY A 199 -0.95 11.37 14.70
C GLY A 199 -1.18 12.21 13.44
N LEU A 200 -0.72 11.71 12.28
CA LEU A 200 -0.94 12.35 10.99
C LEU A 200 -2.43 12.37 10.61
N LEU A 201 -3.14 11.26 10.82
CA LEU A 201 -4.59 11.17 10.60
C LEU A 201 -5.37 12.04 11.59
N TRP A 202 -4.95 12.10 12.85
CA TRP A 202 -5.58 12.93 13.89
C TRP A 202 -5.49 14.43 13.56
N SER A 203 -4.46 14.86 12.83
CA SER A 203 -4.25 16.28 12.49
C SER A 203 -5.38 16.92 11.66
N GLY A 204 -6.33 16.12 11.15
CA GLY A 204 -7.65 16.55 10.68
C GLY A 204 -7.66 17.44 9.43
N SER A 205 -6.50 17.70 8.83
CA SER A 205 -6.36 18.64 7.72
C SER A 205 -6.04 17.90 6.42
N TYR A 206 -7.07 17.74 5.58
CA TYR A 206 -6.95 17.12 4.25
C TYR A 206 -5.78 17.70 3.44
N ARG A 207 -5.63 19.03 3.47
CA ARG A 207 -4.57 19.74 2.73
C ARG A 207 -3.16 19.35 3.16
N ARG A 208 -2.93 19.03 4.44
CA ARG A 208 -1.63 18.59 4.93
C ARG A 208 -1.32 17.17 4.47
N ILE A 209 -2.32 16.28 4.53
CA ILE A 209 -2.20 14.90 4.04
C ILE A 209 -1.93 14.89 2.54
N GLU A 210 -2.67 15.70 1.78
CA GLU A 210 -2.48 15.87 0.33
C GLU A 210 -1.04 16.29 0.00
N LEU A 211 -0.54 17.33 0.68
CA LEU A 211 0.82 17.83 0.43
C LEU A 211 1.90 16.81 0.79
N ILE A 212 1.78 16.16 1.96
CA ILE A 212 2.75 15.16 2.41
C ILE A 212 2.78 13.97 1.44
N THR A 213 1.62 13.40 1.11
CA THR A 213 1.53 12.26 0.18
C THR A 213 2.01 12.64 -1.22
N THR A 214 1.66 13.83 -1.71
CA THR A 214 2.14 14.30 -3.02
C THR A 214 3.66 14.41 -3.05
N VAL A 215 4.27 15.00 -2.01
CA VAL A 215 5.73 15.11 -1.89
C VAL A 215 6.39 13.73 -1.85
N LEU A 216 5.82 12.78 -1.09
CA LEU A 216 6.33 11.41 -1.01
C LEU A 216 6.28 10.68 -2.37
N VAL A 217 5.15 10.74 -3.07
CA VAL A 217 4.96 10.09 -4.37
C VAL A 217 5.88 10.70 -5.43
N VAL A 218 5.96 12.03 -5.49
CA VAL A 218 6.85 12.74 -6.42
C VAL A 218 8.31 12.42 -6.10
N GLY A 219 8.69 12.42 -4.82
CA GLY A 219 10.04 12.07 -4.37
C GLY A 219 10.45 10.65 -4.78
N LEU A 220 9.61 9.66 -4.51
CA LEU A 220 9.85 8.27 -4.92
C LEU A 220 9.97 8.14 -6.44
N THR A 221 9.12 8.85 -7.18
CA THR A 221 9.15 8.87 -8.65
C THR A 221 10.45 9.45 -9.17
N LEU A 222 10.91 10.59 -8.62
CA LEU A 222 12.18 11.22 -8.99
C LEU A 222 13.38 10.33 -8.67
N ILE A 223 13.38 9.65 -7.51
CA ILE A 223 14.44 8.71 -7.14
C ILE A 223 14.49 7.55 -8.15
N THR A 224 13.35 6.93 -8.46
CA THR A 224 13.26 5.82 -9.42
C THR A 224 13.68 6.25 -10.82
N PHE A 225 13.24 7.43 -11.26
CA PHE A 225 13.63 8.01 -12.54
C PHE A 225 15.13 8.27 -12.60
N THR A 226 15.71 8.86 -11.55
CA THR A 226 17.15 9.12 -11.47
C THR A 226 17.95 7.81 -11.49
N ALA A 227 17.52 6.79 -10.74
CA ALA A 227 18.14 5.46 -10.76
C ALA A 227 18.10 4.85 -12.16
N THR A 228 16.99 5.03 -12.87
CA THR A 228 16.81 4.55 -14.26
C THR A 228 17.74 5.27 -15.23
N CYS A 229 17.86 6.60 -15.12
CA CYS A 229 18.78 7.38 -15.93
C CYS A 229 20.26 7.13 -15.59
N ALA A 230 20.55 6.67 -14.37
CA ALA A 230 21.90 6.33 -13.93
C ALA A 230 22.33 4.91 -14.37
N LEU A 231 21.39 3.99 -14.65
CA LEU A 231 21.68 2.61 -15.07
C LEU A 231 22.67 2.49 -16.25
N PRO A 232 22.58 3.30 -17.33
CA PRO A 232 23.54 3.25 -18.43
C PRO A 232 24.99 3.58 -18.02
N ALA A 233 25.19 4.28 -16.91
CA ALA A 233 26.52 4.60 -16.37
C ALA A 233 27.09 3.47 -15.48
N THR A 234 26.32 2.41 -15.23
CA THR A 234 26.75 1.25 -14.43
C THR A 234 27.16 0.08 -15.32
N ASN A 235 27.66 -1.00 -14.70
CA ASN A 235 28.02 -2.24 -15.40
C ASN A 235 26.83 -3.01 -16.00
N TYR A 236 25.59 -2.54 -15.80
CA TYR A 236 24.36 -3.15 -16.32
C TYR A 236 23.58 -2.19 -17.23
N PRO A 237 24.15 -1.78 -18.39
CA PRO A 237 23.41 -0.95 -19.34
C PRO A 237 22.28 -1.77 -19.97
N ILE A 238 21.07 -1.23 -19.94
CA ILE A 238 19.90 -1.83 -20.60
C ILE A 238 19.84 -1.28 -22.03
N PRO A 239 20.17 -2.07 -23.06
CA PRO A 239 20.03 -1.61 -24.44
C PRO A 239 18.54 -1.50 -24.79
N GLY A 240 18.16 -0.44 -25.51
CA GLY A 240 16.77 -0.21 -25.90
C GLY A 240 16.14 -1.34 -26.74
N SER A 241 16.97 -2.21 -27.34
CA SER A 241 16.53 -3.42 -28.02
C SER A 241 15.89 -4.45 -27.08
N GLU A 242 16.35 -4.56 -25.83
CA GLU A 242 15.75 -5.46 -24.82
C GLU A 242 14.40 -4.93 -24.34
N VAL A 243 14.26 -3.62 -24.21
CA VAL A 243 12.96 -2.98 -23.93
C VAL A 243 11.99 -3.21 -25.09
N ALA A 244 12.45 -3.04 -26.34
CA ALA A 244 11.63 -3.30 -27.52
C ALA A 244 11.21 -4.78 -27.64
N LYS A 245 12.11 -5.72 -27.29
CA LYS A 245 11.75 -7.15 -27.16
C LYS A 245 10.71 -7.38 -26.07
N GLY A 246 10.80 -6.69 -24.93
CA GLY A 246 9.82 -6.75 -23.85
C GLY A 246 8.43 -6.22 -24.22
N LEU A 247 8.33 -5.41 -25.26
CA LEU A 247 7.07 -4.94 -25.85
C LEU A 247 6.48 -5.94 -26.85
N THR A 248 7.20 -7.02 -27.20
CA THR A 248 6.65 -8.08 -28.04
C THR A 248 5.76 -9.01 -27.20
N PHE A 249 4.65 -9.46 -27.78
CA PHE A 249 3.64 -10.32 -27.14
C PHE A 249 4.12 -11.77 -26.96
N ALA A 250 5.30 -11.96 -26.35
CA ALA A 250 5.87 -13.26 -26.06
C ALA A 250 5.85 -13.50 -24.55
N LEU A 251 5.36 -14.68 -24.13
CA LEU A 251 5.32 -15.09 -22.72
C LEU A 251 6.25 -16.29 -22.51
N PRO A 252 7.37 -16.13 -21.78
CA PRO A 252 8.17 -17.27 -21.37
C PRO A 252 7.41 -18.09 -20.34
N ALA A 253 7.23 -19.39 -20.59
CA ALA A 253 6.49 -20.29 -19.70
C ALA A 253 7.00 -20.30 -18.25
N ALA A 254 8.32 -20.14 -18.07
CA ALA A 254 8.96 -20.04 -16.75
C ALA A 254 8.50 -18.82 -15.95
N GLY A 255 8.23 -17.69 -16.60
CA GLY A 255 7.81 -16.49 -15.90
C GLY A 255 6.31 -16.47 -15.57
N ILE A 256 5.47 -17.27 -16.24
CA ILE A 256 4.07 -17.48 -15.82
C ILE A 256 4.05 -18.21 -14.47
N ALA A 257 4.89 -19.24 -14.31
CA ALA A 257 5.00 -19.96 -13.04
C ALA A 257 5.50 -19.06 -11.89
N ALA A 258 6.42 -18.12 -12.16
CA ALA A 258 6.91 -17.17 -11.16
C ALA A 258 5.95 -16.00 -10.88
N ALA A 259 5.06 -15.66 -11.81
CA ALA A 259 4.06 -14.60 -11.62
C ALA A 259 2.84 -15.07 -10.83
N PHE A 260 2.54 -16.37 -10.84
CA PHE A 260 1.34 -16.95 -10.23
C PHE A 260 1.63 -18.04 -9.18
N GLY A 261 2.89 -18.40 -8.95
CA GLY A 261 3.34 -19.39 -7.95
C GLY A 261 4.14 -18.73 -6.84
#